data_AF-A0A133YTT7-F1
#
_entry.id   AF-A0A133YTT7-F1
#
_cell.length_a   1.000
_cell.length_b   1.000
_cell.length_c   1.000
_cell.angle_alpha   90.00
_cell.angle_beta   90.00
_cell.angle_gamma   90.00
#
_symmetry.space_group_name_H-M   'P 1'
#
loop_
_entity.id
_entity.type
_entity.pdbx_description
1 polymer ?
#
loop_
_entity_poly.entity_id
_entity_poly.type
_entity_poly.pdbx_seq_one_letter_code
_entity_poly.pdbx_strand_id
1 'polypeptide(L)'
;MNREEALQKLQNFYDLYNDDELDFDKEKEIKYDNDLKNIIEYLRQPTTLAEFLGWEENEIYIYFQSKYMVKNDELCFLNYKNEWRQACSYQELMDIKQQAKKVKPKKYYLKLKSKYNEFLYRYENETYINFDLENDYFLDSKDDFDDCKTQFTDEEIKHIKLPEPLTIDMFDKIEVE
;
A
#
# COMPACT_ATOMS: atom_id res chain seq x y z
N MET A 1 7.16 13.25 0.53
CA MET A 1 7.70 13.56 1.86
C MET A 1 6.55 13.55 2.83
N ASN A 2 6.61 12.77 3.90
CA ASN A 2 5.62 12.83 4.97
C ASN A 2 6.05 13.83 6.07
N ARG A 3 5.15 14.18 6.99
CA ARG A 3 5.43 15.18 8.04
C ARG A 3 6.55 14.76 9.00
N GLU A 4 6.72 13.47 9.28
CA GLU A 4 7.82 12.96 10.11
C GLU A 4 9.18 13.16 9.41
N GLU A 5 9.28 12.78 8.13
CA GLU A 5 10.46 13.03 7.30
C GLU A 5 10.79 14.53 7.20
N ALA A 6 9.77 15.37 7.05
CA ALA A 6 9.95 16.83 6.98
C ALA A 6 10.49 17.40 8.29
N LEU A 7 9.96 16.95 9.44
CA LEU A 7 10.44 17.34 10.76
C LEU A 7 11.87 16.83 11.02
N GLN A 8 12.18 15.59 10.64
CA GLN A 8 13.52 15.04 10.77
C GLN A 8 14.53 15.83 9.93
N LYS A 9 14.18 16.18 8.69
CA LYS A 9 15.03 17.03 7.86
C LYS A 9 15.23 18.42 8.48
N LEU A 10 14.17 19.03 9.03
CA LEU A 10 14.27 20.31 9.72
C LEU A 10 15.18 20.23 10.96
N GLN A 11 15.10 19.13 11.73
CA GLN A 11 15.98 18.91 12.86
C GLN A 11 17.44 18.77 12.42
N ASN A 12 17.69 17.97 11.37
CA ASN A 12 19.05 17.83 10.82
C ASN A 12 19.60 19.19 10.36
N PHE A 13 18.77 20.04 9.76
CA PHE A 13 19.15 21.42 9.40
C PHE A 13 19.54 22.26 10.62
N TYR A 14 18.76 22.19 11.69
CA TYR A 14 19.08 22.87 12.93
C TYR A 14 20.41 22.41 13.50
N ASP A 15 20.67 21.09 13.52
CA ASP A 15 21.90 20.52 14.03
C ASP A 15 23.12 20.95 13.19
N LEU A 16 22.99 20.92 11.85
CA LEU A 16 24.01 21.40 10.90
C LEU A 16 24.32 22.90 11.10
N TYR A 17 23.32 23.74 11.37
CA TYR A 17 23.55 25.18 11.55
C TYR A 17 24.28 25.51 12.87
N ASN A 18 24.21 24.62 13.86
CA ASN A 18 24.86 24.79 15.15
C ASN A 18 26.23 24.09 15.23
N ASP A 19 26.70 23.50 14.14
CA ASP A 19 28.03 22.89 14.07
C ASP A 19 29.06 23.93 13.62
N ASP A 20 29.94 24.32 14.55
CA ASP A 20 30.94 25.38 14.40
C ASP A 20 32.06 25.04 13.39
N GLU A 21 32.10 23.81 12.84
CA GLU A 21 33.14 23.33 11.90
C GLU A 21 32.72 23.37 10.42
N LEU A 22 31.51 23.84 10.07
CA LEU A 22 31.00 23.82 8.69
C LEU A 22 31.42 25.03 7.84
N ASP A 23 32.28 24.76 6.85
CA ASP A 23 32.63 25.70 5.79
C ASP A 23 31.66 25.52 4.60
N PHE A 24 30.66 26.41 4.49
CA PHE A 24 29.66 26.37 3.41
C PHE A 24 30.23 26.99 2.13
N ASP A 25 30.40 26.17 1.08
CA ASP A 25 30.53 26.68 -0.29
C ASP A 25 29.16 27.21 -0.78
N LYS A 26 29.16 28.31 -1.53
CA LYS A 26 27.96 29.07 -1.96
C LYS A 26 26.93 28.21 -2.72
N GLU A 27 27.38 27.22 -3.49
CA GLU A 27 26.46 26.32 -4.20
C GLU A 27 25.70 25.40 -3.24
N LYS A 28 26.33 24.97 -2.15
CA LYS A 28 25.67 24.18 -1.10
C LYS A 28 24.66 25.04 -0.35
N GLU A 29 25.01 26.28 -0.02
CA GLU A 29 24.15 27.26 0.65
C GLU A 29 22.81 27.48 -0.09
N ILE A 30 22.85 27.70 -1.42
CA ILE A 30 21.64 27.91 -2.24
C ILE A 30 20.74 26.66 -2.23
N LYS A 31 21.33 25.47 -2.32
CA LYS A 31 20.58 24.21 -2.26
C LYS A 31 19.90 24.05 -0.90
N TYR A 32 20.62 24.32 0.18
CA TYR A 32 20.12 24.24 1.55
C TYR A 32 18.96 25.22 1.80
N ASP A 33 19.08 26.45 1.32
CA ASP A 33 18.01 27.46 1.43
C ASP A 33 16.72 27.03 0.72
N ASN A 34 16.85 26.44 -0.47
CA ASN A 34 15.69 25.95 -1.21
C ASN A 34 15.05 24.74 -0.52
N ASP A 35 15.86 23.80 -0.03
CA ASP A 35 15.38 22.63 0.71
C ASP A 35 14.67 23.04 2.01
N LEU A 36 15.21 24.00 2.76
CA LEU A 36 14.59 24.53 3.98
C LEU A 36 13.27 25.25 3.69
N LYS A 37 13.22 26.09 2.65
CA LYS A 37 11.97 26.74 2.22
C LYS A 37 10.89 25.72 1.87
N ASN A 38 11.24 24.70 1.10
CA ASN A 38 10.32 23.62 0.73
C ASN A 38 9.79 22.86 1.96
N ILE A 39 10.65 22.57 2.94
CA ILE A 39 10.26 21.92 4.20
C ILE A 39 9.29 22.81 4.99
N ILE A 40 9.61 24.10 5.16
CA ILE A 40 8.74 25.04 5.89
C ILE A 40 7.40 25.23 5.18
N GLU A 41 7.40 25.38 3.86
CA GLU A 41 6.17 25.50 3.06
C GLU A 41 5.28 24.27 3.20
N TYR A 42 5.86 23.08 3.18
CA TYR A 42 5.15 21.83 3.42
C TYR A 42 4.59 21.75 4.85
N LEU A 43 5.40 22.05 5.87
CA LEU A 43 4.97 21.99 7.28
C LEU A 43 3.89 23.01 7.63
N ARG A 44 3.83 24.14 6.90
CA ARG A 44 2.78 25.16 7.04
C ARG A 44 1.42 24.72 6.51
N GLN A 45 1.36 23.74 5.61
CA GLN A 45 0.08 23.22 5.13
C GLN A 45 -0.68 22.57 6.30
N PRO A 46 -2.02 22.61 6.30
CA PRO A 46 -2.83 21.83 7.24
C PRO A 46 -2.42 20.35 7.22
N THR A 47 -2.53 19.68 8.36
CA THR A 47 -2.36 18.22 8.41
C THR A 47 -3.55 17.58 7.72
N THR A 48 -3.30 16.67 6.77
CA THR A 48 -4.39 15.92 6.17
C THR A 48 -4.98 14.96 7.19
N LEU A 49 -6.24 14.61 7.04
CA LEU A 49 -6.92 13.65 7.89
C LEU A 49 -6.22 12.28 7.87
N ALA A 50 -5.74 11.84 6.70
CA ALA A 50 -4.98 10.60 6.56
C ALA A 50 -3.69 10.64 7.41
N GLU A 51 -2.92 11.73 7.31
CA GLU A 51 -1.73 11.95 8.16
C GLU A 51 -2.09 12.00 9.64
N PHE A 52 -3.17 12.70 10.01
CA PHE A 52 -3.62 12.80 11.39
C PHE A 52 -3.99 11.43 11.98
N LEU A 53 -4.65 10.58 11.21
CA LEU A 53 -5.06 9.24 11.62
C LEU A 53 -3.92 8.21 11.54
N GLY A 54 -2.82 8.53 10.84
CA GLY A 54 -1.79 7.56 10.50
C GLY A 54 -2.29 6.51 9.49
N TRP A 55 -3.19 6.93 8.60
CA TRP A 55 -3.81 6.07 7.59
C TRP A 55 -3.28 6.37 6.20
N GLU A 56 -3.38 5.36 5.32
CA GLU A 56 -3.22 5.55 3.89
C GLU A 56 -4.55 5.99 3.27
N GLU A 57 -4.48 6.92 2.31
CA GLU A 57 -5.67 7.42 1.64
C GLU A 57 -6.26 6.35 0.69
N ASN A 58 -7.59 6.23 0.67
CA ASN A 58 -8.37 5.20 -0.04
C ASN A 58 -8.19 3.75 0.48
N GLU A 59 -7.47 3.56 1.59
CA GLU A 59 -7.39 2.25 2.25
C GLU A 59 -8.52 2.05 3.26
N ILE A 60 -8.94 0.78 3.43
CA ILE A 60 -10.06 0.42 4.31
C ILE A 60 -9.53 0.06 5.70
N TYR A 61 -10.19 0.61 6.72
CA TYR A 61 -9.94 0.33 8.13
C TYR A 61 -11.23 -0.15 8.80
N ILE A 62 -11.13 -1.03 9.81
CA ILE A 62 -12.29 -1.52 10.57
C ILE A 62 -12.25 -1.01 12.00
N TYR A 63 -13.38 -0.48 12.46
CA TYR A 63 -13.65 -0.11 13.85
C TYR A 63 -15.09 -0.52 14.22
N PHE A 64 -15.27 -1.24 15.34
CA PHE A 64 -16.55 -1.84 15.76
C PHE A 64 -17.41 -2.41 14.60
N GLN A 65 -16.79 -3.24 13.74
CA GLN A 65 -17.43 -3.89 12.57
C GLN A 65 -17.82 -2.96 11.42
N SER A 66 -17.67 -1.65 11.59
CA SER A 66 -17.88 -0.67 10.53
C SER A 66 -16.58 -0.48 9.74
N LYS A 67 -16.71 -0.34 8.43
CA LYS A 67 -15.61 -0.05 7.52
C LYS A 67 -15.50 1.45 7.33
N TYR A 68 -14.28 1.97 7.45
CA TYR A 68 -13.92 3.36 7.27
C TYR A 68 -12.82 3.49 6.23
N MET A 69 -12.73 4.64 5.59
CA MET A 69 -11.59 5.04 4.77
C MET A 69 -11.47 6.56 4.79
N VAL A 70 -10.27 7.08 4.55
CA VAL A 70 -10.11 8.50 4.23
C VAL A 70 -10.13 8.64 2.72
N LYS A 71 -10.93 9.58 2.20
CA LYS A 71 -10.99 9.91 0.78
C LYS A 71 -11.19 11.40 0.61
N ASN A 72 -10.30 12.04 -0.15
CA ASN A 72 -10.34 13.49 -0.39
C ASN A 72 -10.37 14.29 0.92
N ASP A 73 -9.52 13.89 1.89
CA ASP A 73 -9.45 14.51 3.23
C ASP A 73 -10.71 14.35 4.11
N GLU A 74 -11.68 13.52 3.69
CA GLU A 74 -12.90 13.24 4.45
C GLU A 74 -12.92 11.82 5.01
N LEU A 75 -13.37 11.67 6.25
CA LEU A 75 -13.63 10.36 6.82
C LEU A 75 -14.92 9.81 6.21
N CYS A 76 -14.84 8.68 5.55
CA CYS A 76 -15.99 7.96 5.01
C CYS A 76 -16.24 6.67 5.80
N PHE A 77 -17.50 6.28 5.96
CA PHE A 77 -17.91 4.98 6.46
C PHE A 77 -18.81 4.26 5.46
N LEU A 78 -18.79 2.93 5.45
CA LEU A 78 -19.67 2.11 4.62
C LEU A 78 -21.01 1.90 5.35
N ASN A 79 -22.10 2.41 4.78
CA ASN A 79 -23.42 2.25 5.37
C ASN A 79 -24.03 0.86 5.06
N TYR A 80 -25.21 0.58 5.64
CA TYR A 80 -25.95 -0.67 5.43
C TYR A 80 -26.41 -0.93 3.99
N LYS A 81 -26.38 0.09 3.11
CA LYS A 81 -26.67 -0.04 1.68
C LYS A 81 -25.42 -0.31 0.84
N ASN A 82 -24.27 -0.53 1.48
CA ASN A 82 -22.96 -0.65 0.84
C ASN A 82 -22.54 0.63 0.08
N GLU A 83 -22.95 1.79 0.57
CA GLU A 83 -22.55 3.09 0.03
C GLU A 83 -21.59 3.79 1.00
N TRP A 84 -20.54 4.41 0.45
CA TRP A 84 -19.65 5.26 1.23
C TRP A 84 -20.31 6.60 1.54
N ARG A 85 -20.33 6.97 2.82
CA ARG A 85 -20.90 8.24 3.32
C ARG A 85 -19.91 8.93 4.23
N GLN A 86 -19.92 10.26 4.23
CA GLN A 86 -19.11 11.05 5.14
C GLN A 86 -19.53 10.80 6.59
N ALA A 87 -18.55 10.57 7.47
CA ALA A 87 -18.75 10.49 8.90
C ALA A 87 -18.83 11.91 9.48
N CYS A 88 -19.82 12.18 10.33
CA CYS A 88 -20.11 13.54 10.80
C CYS A 88 -19.73 13.80 12.27
N SER A 89 -19.07 12.86 12.97
CA SER A 89 -18.82 13.02 14.41
C SER A 89 -17.33 13.08 14.77
N TYR A 90 -16.98 14.12 15.56
CA TYR A 90 -15.62 14.35 16.06
C TYR A 90 -15.24 13.36 17.17
N GLN A 91 -16.23 12.88 17.94
CA GLN A 91 -15.98 11.97 19.05
C GLN A 91 -15.56 10.58 18.57
N GLU A 92 -16.13 10.11 17.45
CA GLU A 92 -15.70 8.86 16.80
C GLU A 92 -14.27 8.96 16.26
N LEU A 93 -13.79 10.14 15.89
CA LEU A 93 -12.51 10.33 15.21
C LEU A 93 -11.31 9.91 16.08
N MET A 94 -11.34 10.22 17.38
CA MET A 94 -10.25 9.87 18.31
C MET A 94 -10.24 8.36 18.62
N ASP A 95 -11.42 7.76 18.79
CA ASP A 95 -11.51 6.32 19.02
C ASP A 95 -11.09 5.52 17.78
N ILE A 96 -11.53 5.96 16.60
CA ILE A 96 -11.15 5.41 15.30
C ILE A 96 -9.63 5.48 15.13
N LYS A 97 -9.01 6.64 15.42
CA LYS A 97 -7.55 6.80 15.35
C LYS A 97 -6.81 5.78 16.21
N GLN A 98 -7.29 5.50 17.41
CA GLN A 98 -6.60 4.61 18.36
C GLN A 98 -6.84 3.12 18.10
N GLN A 99 -8.03 2.76 17.61
CA GLN A 99 -8.49 1.37 17.64
C GLN A 99 -8.73 0.77 16.26
N ALA A 100 -8.89 1.58 15.22
CA ALA A 100 -9.15 1.06 13.89
C ALA A 100 -7.95 0.30 13.35
N LYS A 101 -8.23 -0.82 12.69
CA LYS A 101 -7.20 -1.68 12.10
C LYS A 101 -7.31 -1.64 10.59
N LYS A 102 -6.17 -1.44 9.90
CA LYS A 102 -6.10 -1.56 8.45
C LYS A 102 -6.58 -2.95 8.05
N VAL A 103 -7.53 -3.01 7.13
CA VAL A 103 -7.96 -4.27 6.51
C VAL A 103 -6.83 -4.71 5.61
N LYS A 104 -6.15 -5.79 5.98
CA LYS A 104 -5.22 -6.42 5.05
C LYS A 104 -6.04 -6.98 3.89
N PRO A 105 -5.72 -6.62 2.63
CA PRO A 105 -6.40 -7.21 1.50
C PRO A 105 -6.22 -8.72 1.56
N LYS A 106 -7.31 -9.45 1.30
CA LYS A 106 -7.25 -10.90 1.18
C LYS A 106 -6.29 -11.25 0.06
N LYS A 107 -5.40 -12.19 0.34
CA LYS A 107 -4.47 -12.75 -0.63
C LYS A 107 -4.97 -14.12 -1.04
N TYR A 108 -4.65 -14.49 -2.27
CA TYR A 108 -5.08 -15.74 -2.85
C TYR A 108 -3.94 -16.38 -3.64
N TYR A 109 -3.85 -17.70 -3.53
CA TYR A 109 -3.18 -18.51 -4.53
C TYR A 109 -4.13 -18.72 -5.72
N LEU A 110 -3.57 -18.75 -6.93
CA LEU A 110 -4.31 -19.07 -8.14
C LEU A 110 -3.87 -20.43 -8.65
N LYS A 111 -4.71 -21.45 -8.45
CA LYS A 111 -4.39 -22.84 -8.77
C LYS A 111 -5.06 -23.27 -10.07
N LEU A 112 -4.32 -23.85 -11.00
CA LEU A 112 -4.83 -24.39 -12.24
C LEU A 112 -5.89 -25.47 -11.94
N LYS A 113 -7.07 -25.33 -12.56
CA LYS A 113 -8.14 -26.32 -12.45
C LYS A 113 -7.67 -27.66 -13.02
N SER A 114 -7.94 -28.75 -12.31
CA SER A 114 -7.48 -30.10 -12.67
C SER A 114 -7.79 -30.52 -14.11
N LYS A 115 -8.93 -30.09 -14.67
CA LYS A 115 -9.32 -30.36 -16.06
C LYS A 115 -8.35 -29.84 -17.11
N TYR A 116 -7.47 -28.89 -16.77
CA TYR A 116 -6.45 -28.35 -17.67
C TYR A 116 -5.06 -28.99 -17.46
N ASN A 117 -4.86 -29.78 -16.40
CA ASN A 117 -3.56 -30.40 -16.11
C ASN A 117 -3.11 -31.34 -17.23
N GLU A 118 -4.04 -32.16 -17.73
CA GLU A 118 -3.77 -33.09 -18.84
C GLU A 118 -3.44 -32.34 -20.14
N PHE A 119 -4.15 -31.25 -20.42
CA PHE A 119 -3.96 -30.47 -21.64
C PHE A 119 -2.60 -29.75 -21.66
N LEU A 120 -2.13 -29.31 -20.50
CA LEU A 120 -0.88 -28.55 -20.35
C LEU A 120 0.32 -29.42 -19.96
N TYR A 121 0.15 -30.74 -19.85
CA TYR A 121 1.18 -31.70 -19.43
C TYR A 121 1.92 -31.28 -18.14
N ARG A 122 1.18 -30.82 -17.12
CA ARG A 122 1.77 -30.31 -15.86
C ARG A 122 1.76 -31.34 -14.73
N TYR A 123 2.83 -31.35 -13.94
CA TYR A 123 2.91 -32.10 -12.69
C TYR A 123 2.03 -31.46 -11.62
N GLU A 124 1.50 -32.24 -10.68
CA GLU A 124 0.51 -31.78 -9.69
C GLU A 124 0.97 -30.57 -8.85
N ASN A 125 2.28 -30.41 -8.69
CA ASN A 125 2.88 -29.41 -7.81
C ASN A 125 3.21 -28.09 -8.52
N GLU A 126 3.24 -28.05 -9.86
CA GLU A 126 3.56 -26.86 -10.67
C GLU A 126 2.29 -26.27 -11.29
N THR A 127 1.32 -25.98 -10.43
CA THR A 127 -0.04 -25.60 -10.86
C THR A 127 -0.47 -24.22 -10.36
N TYR A 128 0.40 -23.47 -9.69
CA TYR A 128 0.08 -22.15 -9.15
C TYR A 128 0.69 -21.03 -9.99
N ILE A 129 -0.07 -19.97 -10.22
CA ILE A 129 0.48 -18.76 -10.84
C ILE A 129 1.49 -18.13 -9.87
N ASN A 130 2.67 -17.84 -10.40
CA ASN A 130 3.73 -17.08 -9.78
C ASN A 130 4.10 -15.91 -10.69
N PHE A 131 4.67 -14.85 -10.12
CA PHE A 131 5.16 -13.70 -10.86
C PHE A 131 6.58 -13.35 -10.43
N ASP A 132 7.47 -13.27 -11.42
CA ASP A 132 8.86 -12.83 -11.30
C ASP A 132 9.05 -11.61 -12.23
N LEU A 133 9.78 -10.60 -11.74
CA LEU A 133 10.10 -9.41 -12.52
C LEU A 133 10.91 -9.73 -13.79
N GLU A 134 11.70 -10.80 -13.78
CA GLU A 134 12.50 -11.23 -14.94
C GLU A 134 11.73 -12.17 -15.88
N ASN A 135 10.87 -13.03 -15.34
CA ASN A 135 10.24 -14.14 -16.08
C ASN A 135 8.72 -13.97 -16.32
N ASP A 136 8.15 -12.82 -15.96
CA ASP A 136 6.71 -12.53 -16.04
C ASP A 136 5.87 -13.58 -15.27
N TYR A 137 4.59 -13.78 -15.61
CA TYR A 137 3.75 -14.79 -14.98
C TYR A 137 4.06 -16.22 -15.47
N PHE A 138 4.28 -17.15 -14.54
CA PHE A 138 4.56 -18.56 -14.83
C PHE A 138 3.85 -19.51 -13.85
N LEU A 139 3.93 -20.81 -14.11
CA LEU A 139 3.36 -21.86 -13.25
C LEU A 139 4.44 -22.55 -12.44
N ASP A 140 4.24 -22.64 -11.14
CA ASP A 140 5.13 -23.32 -10.20
C ASP A 140 4.35 -23.77 -8.96
N SER A 141 5.06 -24.15 -7.91
CA SER A 141 4.53 -24.42 -6.58
C SER A 141 3.97 -23.16 -5.91
N LYS A 142 3.30 -23.39 -4.78
CA LYS A 142 2.75 -22.33 -3.92
C LYS A 142 3.77 -21.82 -2.90
N ASP A 143 4.97 -22.38 -2.88
CA ASP A 143 5.97 -22.10 -1.88
C ASP A 143 6.56 -20.70 -2.11
N ASP A 144 6.86 -19.99 -1.02
CA ASP A 144 7.41 -18.65 -1.12
C ASP A 144 8.89 -18.72 -1.56
N PHE A 145 9.22 -18.01 -2.63
CA PHE A 145 10.58 -17.81 -3.11
C PHE A 145 10.95 -16.33 -2.94
N ASP A 146 12.21 -16.05 -2.56
CA ASP A 146 12.65 -14.69 -2.20
C ASP A 146 12.42 -13.66 -3.33
N ASP A 147 12.42 -14.10 -4.59
CA ASP A 147 12.29 -13.24 -5.78
C ASP A 147 10.96 -13.39 -6.52
N CYS A 148 10.03 -14.21 -6.01
CA CYS A 148 8.76 -14.48 -6.69
C CYS A 148 7.55 -14.12 -5.82
N LYS A 149 6.55 -13.55 -6.48
CA LYS A 149 5.24 -13.34 -5.89
C LYS A 149 4.32 -14.52 -6.17
N THR A 150 3.89 -15.19 -5.10
CA THR A 150 3.06 -16.41 -5.12
C THR A 150 1.59 -16.13 -4.80
N GLN A 151 1.31 -14.95 -4.24
CA GLN A 151 0.01 -14.57 -3.67
C GLN A 151 -0.47 -13.22 -4.22
N PHE A 152 -1.74 -13.16 -4.60
CA PHE A 152 -2.32 -12.01 -5.28
C PHE A 152 -3.59 -11.52 -4.59
N THR A 153 -3.82 -10.21 -4.61
CA THR A 153 -5.09 -9.61 -4.17
C THR A 153 -6.16 -9.68 -5.26
N ASP A 154 -7.43 -9.45 -4.90
CA ASP A 154 -8.52 -9.30 -5.88
C ASP A 154 -8.22 -8.27 -6.98
N GLU A 155 -7.59 -7.15 -6.62
CA GLU A 155 -7.32 -6.08 -7.58
C GLU A 155 -6.18 -6.44 -8.54
N GLU A 156 -5.13 -7.07 -8.03
CA GLU A 156 -4.01 -7.53 -8.85
C GLU A 156 -4.47 -8.57 -9.86
N ILE A 157 -5.34 -9.51 -9.45
CA ILE A 157 -5.89 -10.57 -10.30
C ILE A 157 -6.62 -10.01 -11.53
N LYS A 158 -7.30 -8.87 -11.41
CA LYS A 158 -7.98 -8.22 -12.55
C LYS A 158 -6.99 -7.71 -13.61
N HIS A 159 -5.74 -7.48 -13.22
CA HIS A 159 -4.70 -6.89 -14.06
C HIS A 159 -3.64 -7.90 -14.52
N ILE A 160 -3.72 -9.16 -14.06
CA ILE A 160 -2.83 -10.23 -14.51
C ILE A 160 -3.00 -10.44 -16.02
N LYS A 161 -1.87 -10.49 -16.73
CA LYS A 161 -1.81 -10.85 -18.15
C LYS A 161 -0.95 -12.10 -18.27
N LEU A 162 -1.59 -13.24 -18.47
CA LEU A 162 -0.89 -14.52 -18.58
C LEU A 162 -0.37 -14.73 -20.02
N PRO A 163 0.76 -15.42 -20.18
CA PRO A 163 1.23 -15.85 -21.50
C PRO A 163 0.27 -16.88 -22.11
N GLU A 164 0.08 -16.83 -23.43
CA GLU A 164 -0.73 -17.82 -24.14
C GLU A 164 -0.15 -19.24 -23.94
N PRO A 165 -0.99 -20.28 -23.76
CA PRO A 165 -2.45 -20.30 -23.92
C PRO A 165 -3.24 -20.05 -22.61
N LEU A 166 -2.60 -19.54 -21.56
CA LEU A 166 -3.22 -19.42 -20.24
C LEU A 166 -4.19 -18.23 -20.16
N THR A 167 -5.30 -18.44 -19.48
CA THR A 167 -6.29 -17.40 -19.17
C THR A 167 -6.72 -17.51 -17.71
N ILE A 168 -7.09 -16.38 -17.10
CA ILE A 168 -7.35 -16.30 -15.65
C ILE A 168 -8.50 -17.21 -15.19
N ASP A 169 -9.48 -17.48 -16.06
CA ASP A 169 -10.61 -18.37 -15.80
C ASP A 169 -10.21 -19.85 -15.69
N MET A 170 -8.99 -20.20 -16.09
CA MET A 170 -8.44 -21.55 -15.91
C MET A 170 -8.07 -21.85 -14.45
N PHE A 171 -8.06 -20.84 -13.59
CA PHE A 171 -7.57 -20.93 -12.22
C PHE A 171 -8.70 -20.84 -11.19
N ASP A 172 -8.58 -21.64 -10.14
CA ASP A 172 -9.33 -21.51 -8.90
C ASP A 172 -8.60 -20.59 -7.94
N LYS A 173 -9.39 -19.85 -7.17
CA LYS A 173 -8.91 -18.86 -6.23
C LYS A 173 -8.95 -19.44 -4.81
N ILE A 174 -7.80 -19.61 -4.19
CA ILE A 174 -7.65 -20.22 -2.87
C ILE A 174 -7.18 -19.14 -1.89
N GLU A 175 -8.02 -18.77 -0.93
CA GLU A 175 -7.68 -17.76 0.09
C GLU A 175 -6.51 -18.23 0.95
N VAL A 176 -5.55 -17.34 1.20
CA VAL A 176 -4.44 -17.57 2.12
C VAL A 176 -4.90 -17.28 3.54
N GLU A 177 -4.66 -18.23 4.47
CA GLU A 177 -4.97 -18.09 5.90
C GLU A 177 -4.00 -17.17 6.65
#